data_AF-A0A1Z5JTL7-F1
#
_entry.id   AF-A0A1Z5JTL7-F1
#
_cell.length_a   1.000
_cell.length_b   1.000
_cell.length_c   1.000
_cell.angle_alpha   90.00
_cell.angle_beta   90.00
_cell.angle_gamma   90.00
#
_symmetry.space_group_name_H-M   'P 1'
#
loop_
_entity.id
_entity.type
_entity.pdbx_description
1 polymer ?
#
loop_
_entity_poly.entity_id
_entity_poly.type
_entity_poly.pdbx_seq_one_letter_code
_entity_poly.pdbx_strand_id
1 'polypeptide(L)'
;MPRGINARHKYKKERMIMCCKLQQQNFLSIHLNLLPCQTTTNLSINPCLRRFQSPVACRSKSLFGAATKARRKRISYCAIPAILEDVRKLGQRAAIWRENQTLTYVSWGFDDGPGDAHNYLHCGFGKDDVHLCIVGSTHDAMAQTAAFFLSLVRATSNFSCLLIANDTDFSAIDLSAAQSQCFLDIFREIPSLHLEFQYISLSAVQSIVLATIPHPSRNDQAQ
;
A
#
# COMPACT_ATOMS: atom_id res chain seq x y z
N MET A 1 27.56 -27.61 41.67
CA MET A 1 26.25 -26.93 41.59
C MET A 1 25.77 -26.94 40.15
N PRO A 2 24.65 -27.61 39.80
CA PRO A 2 24.20 -27.68 38.42
C PRO A 2 23.37 -26.44 38.04
N ARG A 3 23.68 -25.85 36.88
CA ARG A 3 22.95 -24.72 36.29
C ARG A 3 21.65 -25.21 35.67
N GLY A 4 20.52 -24.72 36.19
CA GLY A 4 19.18 -25.01 35.67
C GLY A 4 18.97 -24.44 34.27
N ILE A 5 18.54 -25.29 33.35
CA ILE A 5 18.17 -24.94 31.98
C ILE A 5 16.74 -24.35 32.02
N ASN A 6 16.61 -23.05 31.81
CA ASN A 6 15.32 -22.39 31.70
C ASN A 6 14.59 -22.83 30.43
N ALA A 7 13.46 -23.51 30.62
CA ALA A 7 12.55 -23.93 29.56
C ALA A 7 11.93 -22.69 28.87
N ARG A 8 12.40 -22.38 27.66
CA ARG A 8 11.76 -21.37 26.80
C ARG A 8 10.35 -21.83 26.43
N HIS A 9 9.36 -21.12 26.95
CA HIS A 9 7.96 -21.23 26.53
C HIS A 9 7.81 -20.92 25.04
N LYS A 10 7.63 -21.96 24.22
CA LYS A 10 7.21 -21.81 22.82
C LYS A 10 5.71 -21.51 22.78
N TYR A 11 5.33 -20.23 22.81
CA TYR A 11 3.96 -19.84 22.48
C TYR A 11 3.73 -20.02 20.98
N LYS A 12 3.19 -21.17 20.58
CA LYS A 12 2.69 -21.41 19.23
C LYS A 12 1.29 -20.80 19.11
N LYS A 13 1.21 -19.46 19.08
CA LYS A 13 -0.06 -18.74 18.89
C LYS A 13 -0.41 -18.78 17.40
N GLU A 14 -1.21 -19.76 17.00
CA GLU A 14 -1.77 -19.82 15.64
C GLU A 14 -2.73 -18.63 15.45
N ARG A 15 -2.31 -17.63 14.66
CA ARG A 15 -3.09 -16.42 14.38
C ARG A 15 -3.87 -16.59 13.08
N MET A 16 -5.15 -16.24 13.09
CA MET A 16 -6.02 -16.22 11.91
C MET A 16 -5.72 -14.96 11.08
N ILE A 17 -5.39 -15.12 9.80
CA ILE A 17 -5.19 -14.02 8.84
C ILE A 17 -6.42 -13.94 7.95
N MET A 18 -7.02 -12.75 7.85
CA MET A 18 -8.11 -12.50 6.90
C MET A 18 -7.49 -12.12 5.55
N CYS A 19 -7.76 -12.91 4.50
CA CYS A 19 -7.34 -12.61 3.14
C CYS A 19 -8.50 -11.96 2.37
N CYS A 20 -8.29 -10.74 1.89
CA CYS A 20 -9.18 -10.02 0.99
C CYS A 20 -8.61 -10.02 -0.43
N LYS A 21 -9.40 -10.38 -1.44
CA LYS A 21 -9.01 -10.19 -2.86
C LYS A 21 -9.63 -8.89 -3.39
N LEU A 22 -8.80 -7.95 -3.82
CA LEU A 22 -9.22 -6.74 -4.50
C LEU A 22 -9.26 -6.98 -6.01
N GLN A 23 -10.40 -6.71 -6.65
CA GLN A 23 -10.47 -6.57 -8.10
C GLN A 23 -10.33 -5.10 -8.45
N GLN A 24 -9.40 -4.74 -9.33
CA GLN A 24 -9.34 -3.36 -9.81
C GLN A 24 -10.38 -3.17 -10.92
N GLN A 25 -11.19 -2.13 -10.81
CA GLN A 25 -11.89 -1.62 -11.99
C GLN A 25 -10.90 -0.73 -12.74
N ASN A 26 -10.76 -0.96 -14.06
CA ASN A 26 -9.82 -0.26 -14.94
C ASN A 26 -9.90 1.27 -14.73
N PHE A 27 -8.85 1.87 -14.18
CA PHE A 27 -8.63 3.30 -14.25
C PHE A 27 -8.06 3.60 -15.64
N LEU A 28 -8.91 4.08 -16.56
CA LEU A 28 -8.46 4.69 -17.81
C LEU A 28 -7.79 6.02 -17.46
N SER A 29 -6.46 6.04 -17.48
CA SER A 29 -5.67 7.27 -17.40
C SER A 29 -5.87 8.06 -18.68
N ILE A 30 -6.68 9.13 -18.62
CA ILE A 30 -6.82 10.06 -19.73
C ILE A 30 -5.59 10.99 -19.70
N HIS A 31 -4.60 10.67 -20.52
CA HIS A 31 -3.51 11.61 -20.82
C HIS A 31 -4.07 12.79 -21.63
N LEU A 32 -4.41 13.88 -20.95
CA LEU A 32 -4.66 15.18 -21.59
C LEU A 32 -3.32 15.80 -21.98
N ASN A 33 -2.91 15.58 -23.24
CA ASN A 33 -1.89 16.40 -23.86
C ASN A 33 -2.49 17.79 -24.13
N LEU A 34 -2.06 18.78 -23.37
CA LEU A 34 -2.38 20.19 -23.62
C LEU A 34 -1.62 20.66 -24.87
N LEU A 35 -2.32 20.76 -25.99
CA LEU A 35 -2.00 21.67 -27.08
C LEU A 35 -3.13 22.70 -27.19
N PRO A 36 -2.84 23.99 -27.43
CA PRO A 36 -3.88 24.99 -27.57
C PRO A 36 -4.39 24.95 -29.01
N CYS A 37 -5.63 24.51 -29.21
CA CYS A 37 -6.33 24.81 -30.45
C CYS A 37 -7.80 25.05 -30.16
N GLN A 38 -8.24 26.27 -30.41
CA GLN A 38 -9.63 26.70 -30.29
C GLN A 38 -10.46 26.03 -31.37
N THR A 39 -11.45 25.21 -31.00
CA THR A 39 -12.71 25.14 -31.76
C THR A 39 -13.82 24.53 -30.90
N THR A 40 -14.90 25.28 -30.76
CA THR A 40 -16.16 24.91 -30.12
C THR A 40 -16.87 23.80 -30.91
N THR A 41 -17.15 22.67 -30.28
CA THR A 41 -18.24 21.78 -30.74
C THR A 41 -18.88 21.05 -29.57
N ASN A 42 -20.22 21.07 -29.55
CA ASN A 42 -21.09 20.56 -28.51
C ASN A 42 -20.95 19.03 -28.32
N LEU A 43 -20.82 18.58 -27.06
CA LEU A 43 -20.84 17.17 -26.67
C LEU A 43 -22.18 16.83 -25.99
N SER A 44 -22.96 15.97 -26.65
CA SER A 44 -24.10 15.27 -26.07
C SER A 44 -23.61 13.96 -25.41
N ILE A 45 -23.81 13.83 -24.11
CA ILE A 45 -23.45 12.64 -23.33
C ILE A 45 -24.62 11.66 -23.33
N ASN A 46 -24.39 10.44 -23.82
CA ASN A 46 -25.30 9.30 -23.67
C ASN A 46 -24.70 8.30 -22.66
N PRO A 47 -25.47 7.80 -21.67
CA PRO A 47 -24.98 6.81 -20.72
C PRO A 47 -25.27 5.38 -21.22
N CYS A 48 -24.24 4.54 -21.33
CA CYS A 48 -24.42 3.10 -21.53
C CYS A 48 -23.79 2.32 -20.37
N LEU A 49 -24.64 2.05 -19.38
CA LEU A 49 -24.48 0.99 -18.38
C LEU A 49 -24.73 -0.38 -19.04
N ARG A 50 -23.75 -1.29 -19.06
CA ARG A 50 -24.00 -2.75 -18.98
C ARG A 50 -22.88 -3.54 -18.30
N ARG A 51 -23.28 -4.15 -17.18
CA ARG A 51 -23.05 -5.52 -16.66
C ARG A 51 -21.81 -6.27 -17.16
N PHE A 52 -21.00 -6.74 -16.20
CA PHE A 52 -20.15 -7.91 -16.39
C PHE A 52 -20.46 -9.03 -15.38
N GLN A 53 -20.26 -10.25 -15.88
CA GLN A 53 -20.64 -11.54 -15.34
C GLN A 53 -19.73 -12.04 -14.20
N SER A 54 -20.25 -13.04 -13.50
CA SER A 54 -19.71 -13.82 -12.37
C SER A 54 -18.18 -14.07 -12.37
N PRO A 55 -17.53 -14.05 -11.18
CA PRO A 55 -16.09 -14.27 -11.06
C PRO A 55 -15.69 -15.74 -11.20
N VAL A 56 -14.61 -15.97 -11.94
CA VAL A 56 -13.89 -17.24 -12.06
C VAL A 56 -13.25 -17.59 -10.72
N ALA A 57 -13.57 -18.77 -10.19
CA ALA A 57 -13.00 -19.30 -8.96
C ALA A 57 -11.48 -19.51 -9.08
N CYS A 58 -10.69 -18.78 -8.28
CA CYS A 58 -9.27 -19.07 -8.11
C CYS A 58 -9.09 -20.38 -7.35
N ARG A 59 -8.63 -21.44 -8.04
CA ARG A 59 -8.06 -22.62 -7.38
C ARG A 59 -6.74 -22.21 -6.72
N SER A 60 -6.69 -22.18 -5.39
CA SER A 60 -5.43 -22.09 -4.66
C SER A 60 -4.64 -23.38 -4.89
N LYS A 61 -3.51 -23.29 -5.60
CA LYS A 61 -2.51 -24.36 -5.55
C LYS A 61 -1.81 -24.25 -4.19
N SER A 62 -1.98 -25.28 -3.38
CA SER A 62 -1.34 -25.46 -2.09
C SER A 62 0.18 -25.50 -2.25
N LEU A 63 0.85 -24.38 -2.04
CA LEU A 63 2.26 -24.36 -1.68
C LEU A 63 2.36 -24.80 -0.20
N PHE A 64 3.30 -25.71 0.09
CA PHE A 64 3.58 -26.39 1.37
C PHE A 64 2.86 -27.72 1.61
N GLY A 65 3.62 -28.81 1.37
CA GLY A 65 3.30 -30.17 1.79
C GLY A 65 3.76 -30.43 3.22
N ALA A 66 2.81 -30.78 4.08
CA ALA A 66 2.91 -31.75 5.18
C ALA A 66 1.54 -31.81 5.87
N ALA A 67 1.01 -33.02 6.05
CA ALA A 67 -0.35 -33.28 6.49
C ALA A 67 -0.58 -32.89 7.97
N THR A 68 -0.88 -31.63 8.23
CA THR A 68 -1.50 -31.16 9.47
C THR A 68 -2.94 -30.77 9.20
N LYS A 69 -3.89 -31.18 10.07
CA LYS A 69 -5.34 -30.90 10.01
C LYS A 69 -5.63 -29.56 9.33
N ALA A 70 -6.05 -29.62 8.06
CA ALA A 70 -6.26 -28.46 7.21
C ALA A 70 -7.42 -27.62 7.76
N ARG A 71 -7.11 -26.57 8.54
CA ARG A 71 -8.08 -25.53 8.86
C ARG A 71 -8.42 -24.81 7.55
N ARG A 72 -9.68 -24.92 7.12
CA ARG A 72 -10.21 -24.14 5.99
C ARG A 72 -10.02 -22.65 6.30
N LYS A 73 -9.07 -22.01 5.63
CA LYS A 73 -8.94 -20.54 5.62
C LYS A 73 -10.17 -19.98 4.89
N ARG A 74 -10.97 -19.16 5.55
CA ARG A 74 -12.05 -18.41 4.89
C ARG A 74 -11.41 -17.25 4.14
N ILE A 75 -11.58 -17.23 2.82
CA ILE A 75 -11.28 -16.06 2.00
C ILE A 75 -12.54 -15.19 2.04
N SER A 76 -12.41 -13.95 2.49
CA SER A 76 -13.49 -12.97 2.42
C SER A 76 -13.25 -12.05 1.23
N TYR A 77 -14.30 -11.68 0.51
CA TYR A 77 -14.20 -10.61 -0.47
C TYR A 77 -14.48 -9.30 0.26
N CYS A 78 -13.55 -8.35 0.16
CA CYS A 78 -13.65 -7.06 0.80
C CYS A 78 -13.85 -6.01 -0.29
N ALA A 79 -14.70 -5.02 -0.02
CA ALA A 79 -14.84 -3.88 -0.91
C ALA A 79 -13.48 -3.17 -1.08
N ILE A 80 -13.30 -2.51 -2.22
CA ILE A 80 -12.12 -1.70 -2.46
C ILE A 80 -12.13 -0.55 -1.45
N PRO A 81 -11.08 -0.37 -0.63
CA PRO A 81 -11.03 0.75 0.30
C PRO A 81 -11.05 2.05 -0.50
N ALA A 82 -11.95 2.97 -0.15
CA ALA A 82 -12.05 4.28 -0.80
C ALA A 82 -11.18 5.33 -0.11
N ILE A 83 -10.88 5.10 1.17
CA ILE A 83 -10.07 5.95 2.05
C ILE A 83 -9.22 5.07 2.98
N LEU A 84 -8.15 5.64 3.54
CA LEU A 84 -7.25 4.94 4.45
C LEU A 84 -7.97 4.42 5.71
N GLU A 85 -9.01 5.11 6.18
CA GLU A 85 -9.84 4.69 7.30
C GLU A 85 -10.59 3.38 7.05
N ASP A 86 -10.85 3.01 5.80
CA ASP A 86 -11.44 1.71 5.49
C ASP A 86 -10.43 0.58 5.66
N VAL A 87 -9.16 0.84 5.36
CA VAL A 87 -8.05 -0.08 5.66
C VAL A 87 -7.93 -0.28 7.17
N ARG A 88 -8.16 0.78 7.95
CA ARG A 88 -8.26 0.71 9.42
C ARG A 88 -9.45 -0.13 9.91
N LYS A 89 -10.52 -0.30 9.13
CA LYS A 89 -11.64 -1.17 9.58
C LYS A 89 -11.34 -2.65 9.40
N LEU A 90 -10.33 -3.01 8.60
CA LEU A 90 -9.94 -4.41 8.38
C LEU A 90 -9.26 -5.04 9.62
N GLY A 91 -8.83 -4.21 10.58
CA GLY A 91 -8.20 -4.63 11.83
C GLY A 91 -6.69 -4.87 11.72
N GLN A 92 -6.08 -5.30 12.84
CA GLN A 92 -4.61 -5.39 12.99
C GLN A 92 -3.91 -6.49 12.19
N ARG A 93 -4.65 -7.34 11.47
CA ARG A 93 -4.10 -8.54 10.79
C ARG A 93 -4.85 -8.86 9.51
N ALA A 94 -4.97 -7.86 8.65
CA ALA A 94 -5.54 -8.04 7.33
C ALA A 94 -4.42 -8.26 6.30
N ALA A 95 -4.73 -9.08 5.31
CA ALA A 95 -3.88 -9.26 4.14
C ALA A 95 -4.71 -8.96 2.88
N ILE A 96 -4.21 -8.05 2.07
CA ILE A 96 -4.86 -7.57 0.86
C ILE A 96 -4.10 -8.12 -0.33
N TRP A 97 -4.75 -8.96 -1.13
CA TRP A 97 -4.20 -9.49 -2.38
C TRP A 97 -4.73 -8.70 -3.57
N ARG A 98 -3.83 -8.20 -4.43
CA ARG A 98 -4.17 -7.44 -5.63
C ARG A 98 -3.95 -8.23 -6.92
N GLU A 99 -4.56 -7.75 -8.01
CA GLU A 99 -4.47 -8.39 -9.33
C GLU A 99 -3.07 -8.31 -9.95
N ASN A 100 -2.28 -7.27 -9.62
CA ASN A 100 -0.87 -7.15 -10.00
C ASN A 100 0.06 -8.06 -9.18
N GLN A 101 -0.50 -9.10 -8.53
CA GLN A 101 0.23 -10.12 -7.77
C GLN A 101 1.00 -9.58 -6.56
N THR A 102 0.64 -8.41 -6.04
CA THR A 102 1.16 -7.96 -4.74
C THR A 102 0.27 -8.41 -3.60
N LEU A 103 0.91 -8.68 -2.47
CA LEU A 103 0.28 -8.95 -1.18
C LEU A 103 0.66 -7.84 -0.21
N THR A 104 -0.33 -7.16 0.36
CA THR A 104 -0.12 -6.13 1.38
C THR A 104 -0.58 -6.63 2.73
N TYR A 105 0.32 -6.69 3.70
CA TYR A 105 -0.01 -6.92 5.10
C TYR A 105 -0.30 -5.58 5.77
N VAL A 106 -1.41 -5.53 6.50
CA VAL A 106 -1.83 -4.34 7.25
C VAL A 106 -1.65 -4.61 8.73
N SER A 107 -0.81 -3.82 9.39
CA SER A 107 -0.55 -3.85 10.84
C SER A 107 -0.63 -2.45 11.45
N TRP A 108 -0.64 -2.38 12.79
CA TRP A 108 -0.82 -1.14 13.54
C TRP A 108 0.07 -1.15 14.77
N GLY A 109 0.82 -0.08 14.98
CA GLY A 109 1.65 0.16 16.17
C GLY A 109 2.87 -0.77 16.36
N PHE A 110 2.94 -1.91 15.66
CA PHE A 110 4.11 -2.79 15.67
C PHE A 110 4.40 -3.32 14.26
N ASP A 111 5.68 -3.40 13.92
CA ASP A 111 6.20 -4.15 12.78
C ASP A 111 6.04 -5.65 13.00
N ASP A 112 4.79 -6.13 12.92
CA ASP A 112 4.45 -7.54 12.68
C ASP A 112 4.69 -7.87 11.18
N GLY A 113 5.78 -7.34 10.60
CA GLY A 113 6.17 -7.59 9.22
C GLY A 113 6.42 -9.08 8.98
N PRO A 114 6.31 -9.56 7.72
CA PRO A 114 6.66 -10.93 7.40
C PRO A 114 8.16 -11.14 7.65
N GLY A 115 8.51 -11.71 8.80
CA GLY A 115 9.90 -11.83 9.29
C GLY A 115 10.87 -12.58 8.38
N ASP A 116 10.38 -13.28 7.35
CA ASP A 116 11.17 -14.01 6.37
C ASP A 116 11.07 -13.43 4.94
N ALA A 117 10.33 -12.33 4.73
CA ALA A 117 10.20 -11.75 3.39
C ALA A 117 11.42 -10.89 3.08
N HIS A 118 12.29 -11.41 2.21
CA HIS A 118 13.56 -10.76 1.88
C HIS A 118 13.46 -9.48 1.04
N ASN A 119 12.27 -9.06 0.59
CA ASN A 119 12.04 -7.79 -0.11
C ASN A 119 10.58 -7.35 0.08
N TYR A 120 10.35 -6.29 0.84
CA TYR A 120 9.05 -5.66 0.96
C TYR A 120 9.18 -4.15 1.06
N LEU A 121 8.19 -3.46 0.50
CA LEU A 121 8.06 -2.03 0.63
C LEU A 121 7.19 -1.74 1.85
N HIS A 122 7.76 -1.02 2.81
CA HIS A 122 7.07 -0.53 4.00
C HIS A 122 6.49 0.86 3.71
N CYS A 123 5.22 1.05 4.05
CA CYS A 123 4.59 2.37 4.09
C CYS A 123 3.96 2.58 5.48
N GLY A 124 4.53 3.47 6.28
CA GLY A 124 4.06 3.81 7.62
C GLY A 124 3.43 5.19 7.68
N PHE A 125 2.20 5.28 8.19
CA PHE A 125 1.45 6.54 8.32
C PHE A 125 1.59 7.16 9.72
N GLY A 126 2.82 7.25 10.24
CA GLY A 126 3.12 7.71 11.60
C GLY A 126 3.49 6.56 12.55
N LYS A 127 3.96 6.90 13.75
CA LYS A 127 4.58 5.95 14.69
C LYS A 127 3.59 4.92 15.26
N ASP A 128 2.34 5.32 15.47
CA ASP A 128 1.31 4.51 16.14
C ASP A 128 0.10 4.24 15.24
N ASP A 129 0.27 4.32 13.91
CA ASP A 129 -0.83 4.23 12.95
C ASP A 129 -0.72 2.97 12.06
N VAL A 130 -1.37 2.99 10.90
CA VAL A 130 -1.34 1.94 9.89
C VAL A 130 0.07 1.80 9.32
N HIS A 131 0.53 0.56 9.27
CA HIS A 131 1.71 0.12 8.54
C HIS A 131 1.28 -0.85 7.44
N LEU A 132 1.83 -0.64 6.25
CA LEU A 132 1.60 -1.49 5.09
C LEU A 132 2.92 -2.15 4.71
N CYS A 133 3.00 -3.48 4.80
CA CYS A 133 4.11 -4.23 4.23
C CYS A 133 3.67 -4.81 2.88
N ILE A 134 4.17 -4.24 1.79
CA ILE A 134 3.81 -4.61 0.42
C ILE A 134 4.88 -5.56 -0.12
N VAL A 135 4.48 -6.79 -0.41
CA VAL A 135 5.32 -7.83 -1.02
C VAL A 135 4.87 -8.03 -2.47
N GLY A 136 5.80 -8.15 -3.40
CA GLY A 136 5.52 -8.42 -4.80
C GLY A 136 6.69 -9.10 -5.50
N SER A 137 6.45 -9.59 -6.72
CA SER A 137 7.49 -10.22 -7.54
C SER A 137 8.37 -9.21 -8.28
N THR A 138 7.93 -7.96 -8.43
CA THR A 138 8.65 -6.88 -9.13
C THR A 138 8.51 -5.55 -8.39
N HIS A 139 9.52 -4.68 -8.55
CA HIS A 139 9.47 -3.32 -8.02
C HIS A 139 8.27 -2.54 -8.59
N ASP A 140 8.00 -2.66 -9.90
CA ASP A 140 6.86 -2.00 -10.55
C ASP A 140 5.53 -2.36 -9.90
N ALA A 141 5.29 -3.64 -9.63
CA ALA A 141 4.06 -4.09 -9.01
C ALA A 141 3.92 -3.52 -7.59
N MET A 142 5.01 -3.53 -6.82
CA MET A 142 5.04 -2.97 -5.47
C MET A 142 4.84 -1.45 -5.47
N ALA A 143 5.48 -0.72 -6.38
CA ALA A 143 5.36 0.72 -6.55
C ALA A 143 3.95 1.14 -6.96
N GLN A 144 3.33 0.43 -7.91
CA GLN A 144 1.92 0.64 -8.27
C GLN A 144 0.97 0.36 -7.10
N THR A 145 1.31 -0.60 -6.24
CA THR A 145 0.53 -0.88 -5.02
C THR A 145 0.71 0.18 -3.96
N ALA A 146 1.92 0.70 -3.75
CA ALA A 146 2.13 1.85 -2.90
C ALA A 146 1.34 3.06 -3.43
N ALA A 147 1.46 3.38 -4.73
CA ALA A 147 0.71 4.48 -5.34
C ALA A 147 -0.81 4.38 -5.11
N PHE A 148 -1.37 3.17 -5.18
CA PHE A 148 -2.77 2.94 -4.83
C PHE A 148 -3.08 3.34 -3.39
N PHE A 149 -2.32 2.85 -2.40
CA PHE A 149 -2.57 3.20 -0.99
C PHE A 149 -2.32 4.68 -0.68
N LEU A 150 -1.30 5.26 -1.30
CA LEU A 150 -1.01 6.69 -1.24
C LEU A 150 -2.19 7.55 -1.73
N SER A 151 -2.89 7.10 -2.78
CA SER A 151 -4.09 7.79 -3.30
C SER A 151 -5.32 7.72 -2.36
N LEU A 152 -5.28 6.87 -1.34
CA LEU A 152 -6.33 6.76 -0.31
C LEU A 152 -6.16 7.77 0.83
N VAL A 153 -5.03 8.47 0.88
CA VAL A 153 -4.77 9.53 1.84
C VAL A 153 -5.73 10.70 1.58
N ARG A 154 -6.26 11.28 2.66
CA ARG A 154 -7.19 12.42 2.63
C ARG A 154 -6.78 13.44 3.69
N ALA A 155 -7.25 14.68 3.55
CA ALA A 155 -7.05 15.73 4.54
C ALA A 155 -7.55 15.37 5.96
N THR A 156 -8.47 14.40 6.09
CA THR A 156 -8.96 13.91 7.39
C THR A 156 -8.00 12.98 8.11
N SER A 157 -6.89 12.61 7.47
CA SER A 157 -5.91 11.72 8.08
C SER A 157 -5.03 12.48 9.08
N ASN A 158 -4.94 11.97 10.31
CA ASN A 158 -4.28 12.65 11.43
C ASN A 158 -2.77 12.35 11.58
N PHE A 159 -2.08 11.95 10.50
CA PHE A 159 -0.66 11.63 10.58
C PHE A 159 0.22 12.80 10.11
N SER A 160 1.30 13.05 10.83
CA SER A 160 2.27 14.10 10.51
C SER A 160 3.47 13.58 9.70
N CYS A 161 3.65 12.27 9.62
CA CYS A 161 4.77 11.64 8.93
C CYS A 161 4.29 10.45 8.09
N LEU A 162 4.81 10.35 6.87
CA LEU A 162 4.69 9.20 6.00
C LEU A 162 6.10 8.67 5.71
N LEU A 163 6.38 7.46 6.19
CA LEU A 163 7.62 6.73 5.90
C LEU A 163 7.39 5.78 4.74
N ILE A 164 8.24 5.84 3.72
CA ILE A 164 8.31 4.85 2.64
C ILE A 164 9.71 4.26 2.63
N ALA A 165 9.83 3.00 3.04
CA ALA A 165 11.11 2.36 3.25
C ALA A 165 11.19 0.98 2.59
N ASN A 166 12.37 0.62 2.10
CA ASN A 166 12.72 -0.79 1.98
C ASN A 166 13.47 -1.19 3.24
N ASP A 167 12.91 -2.10 4.04
CA ASP A 167 13.50 -2.55 5.31
C ASP A 167 14.50 -3.70 5.10
N THR A 168 15.02 -3.85 3.88
CA THR A 168 15.96 -4.91 3.52
C THR A 168 17.27 -4.31 3.05
N ASP A 169 18.38 -4.79 3.60
CA ASP A 169 19.73 -4.26 3.37
C ASP A 169 20.28 -4.53 1.95
N PHE A 170 19.49 -5.11 1.04
CA PHE A 170 20.01 -5.72 -0.19
C PHE A 170 20.01 -4.79 -1.41
N SER A 171 19.00 -3.93 -1.55
CA SER A 171 18.91 -3.01 -2.71
C SER A 171 17.82 -1.98 -2.51
N ALA A 172 17.97 -0.80 -3.10
CA ALA A 172 16.89 0.18 -3.12
C ALA A 172 15.70 -0.31 -3.97
N ILE A 173 14.47 -0.13 -3.48
CA ILE A 173 13.26 -0.40 -4.28
C ILE A 173 13.04 0.77 -5.23
N ASP A 174 12.85 0.45 -6.51
CA ASP A 174 12.49 1.47 -7.51
C ASP A 174 10.99 1.79 -7.43
N LEU A 175 10.68 3.04 -7.09
CA LEU A 175 9.32 3.56 -7.09
C LEU A 175 8.98 4.34 -8.37
N SER A 176 9.80 4.28 -9.43
CA SER A 176 9.55 4.99 -10.69
C SER A 176 8.20 4.66 -11.33
N ALA A 177 7.68 3.45 -11.14
CA ALA A 177 6.36 3.03 -11.61
C ALA A 177 5.18 3.63 -10.81
N ALA A 178 5.44 4.23 -9.64
CA ALA A 178 4.45 5.07 -8.96
C ALA A 178 4.33 6.40 -9.71
N GLN A 179 3.13 6.79 -10.13
CA GLN A 179 2.97 8.06 -10.83
C GLN A 179 3.34 9.23 -9.92
N SER A 180 4.10 10.22 -10.41
CA SER A 180 4.48 11.39 -9.61
C SER A 180 3.28 12.16 -9.03
N GLN A 181 2.13 12.06 -9.69
CA GLN A 181 0.87 12.66 -9.25
C GLN A 181 0.44 12.16 -7.85
N CYS A 182 0.75 10.92 -7.45
CA CYS A 182 0.34 10.44 -6.13
C CYS A 182 1.00 11.24 -4.99
N PHE A 183 2.23 11.71 -5.17
CA PHE A 183 2.91 12.57 -4.21
C PHE A 183 2.30 13.97 -4.18
N LEU A 184 2.01 14.55 -5.35
CA LEU A 184 1.32 15.86 -5.44
C LEU A 184 -0.04 15.83 -4.75
N ASP A 185 -0.81 14.77 -4.97
CA ASP A 185 -2.12 14.62 -4.37
C ASP A 185 -2.02 14.53 -2.85
N ILE A 186 -1.04 13.80 -2.31
CA ILE A 186 -0.79 13.73 -0.87
C ILE A 186 -0.48 15.10 -0.28
N PHE A 187 0.43 15.88 -0.88
CA PHE A 187 0.78 17.20 -0.36
C PHE A 187 -0.34 18.22 -0.55
N ARG A 188 -1.21 18.04 -1.54
CA ARG A 188 -2.44 18.84 -1.68
C ARG A 188 -3.41 18.55 -0.53
N GLU A 189 -3.55 17.29 -0.15
CA GLU A 189 -4.43 16.86 0.94
C GLU A 189 -3.85 17.21 2.33
N ILE A 190 -2.53 17.05 2.51
CA ILE A 190 -1.83 17.26 3.79
C ILE A 190 -0.54 18.08 3.53
N PRO A 191 -0.64 19.42 3.42
CA PRO A 191 0.52 20.27 3.13
C PRO A 191 1.63 20.22 4.19
N SER A 192 1.27 19.90 5.44
CA SER A 192 2.21 19.79 6.56
C SER A 192 2.87 18.42 6.68
N LEU A 193 2.62 17.50 5.74
CA LEU A 193 3.13 16.13 5.84
C LEU A 193 4.66 16.10 5.74
N HIS A 194 5.29 15.43 6.69
CA HIS A 194 6.68 15.03 6.58
C HIS A 194 6.78 13.73 5.79
N LEU A 195 7.46 13.75 4.64
CA LEU A 195 7.66 12.57 3.81
C LEU A 195 9.11 12.09 3.95
N GLU A 196 9.27 10.84 4.38
CA GLU A 196 10.57 10.21 4.60
C GLU A 196 10.77 9.02 3.67
N PHE A 197 11.94 8.92 3.05
CA PHE A 197 12.32 7.82 2.18
C PHE A 197 13.57 7.12 2.71
N GLN A 198 13.55 5.79 2.79
CA GLN A 198 14.71 4.99 3.19
C GLN A 198 14.94 3.84 2.20
N TYR A 199 16.12 3.75 1.60
CA TYR A 199 16.45 2.72 0.60
C TYR A 199 15.45 2.66 -0.56
N ILE A 200 15.06 3.84 -1.07
CA ILE A 200 14.14 4.01 -2.19
C ILE A 200 14.86 4.74 -3.33
N SER A 201 14.61 4.29 -4.56
CA SER A 201 14.97 5.01 -5.78
C SER A 201 13.74 5.67 -6.37
N LEU A 202 13.88 6.93 -6.77
CA LEU A 202 12.85 7.72 -7.43
C LEU A 202 13.30 8.07 -8.86
N SER A 203 12.34 8.20 -9.76
CA SER A 203 12.57 8.80 -11.08
C SER A 203 12.94 10.28 -10.95
N ALA A 204 13.65 10.82 -11.96
CA ALA A 204 13.99 12.24 -12.00
C ALA A 204 12.74 13.14 -11.89
N VAL A 205 11.63 12.76 -12.53
CA VAL A 205 10.36 13.51 -12.49
C VAL A 205 9.78 13.55 -11.08
N GLN A 206 9.77 12.42 -10.36
CA GLN A 206 9.30 12.37 -8.97
C GLN A 206 10.18 13.23 -8.06
N SER A 207 11.50 13.14 -8.22
CA SER A 207 12.45 13.94 -7.43
C SER A 207 12.27 15.44 -7.65
N ILE A 208 12.07 15.87 -8.91
CA ILE A 208 11.77 17.28 -9.23
C ILE A 208 10.47 17.71 -8.56
N VAL A 209 9.41 16.90 -8.71
CA VAL A 209 8.11 17.18 -8.09
C VAL A 209 8.26 17.38 -6.59
N LEU A 210 8.89 16.44 -5.89
CA LEU A 210 9.09 16.52 -4.45
C LEU A 210 9.92 17.73 -4.03
N ALA A 211 10.99 18.06 -4.77
CA ALA A 211 11.85 19.20 -4.47
C ALA A 211 11.17 20.56 -4.71
N THR A 212 10.14 20.61 -5.56
CA THR A 212 9.39 21.86 -5.86
C THR A 212 8.22 22.11 -4.91
N ILE A 213 7.84 21.13 -4.09
CA ILE A 213 6.74 21.28 -3.15
C ILE A 213 7.21 22.17 -1.98
N PRO A 214 6.45 23.21 -1.59
CA PRO A 214 6.78 24.01 -0.43
C PRO A 214 6.84 23.14 0.82
N HIS A 215 8.02 23.04 1.43
CA HIS A 215 8.19 22.32 2.69
C HIS A 215 7.96 23.26 3.86
N PRO A 216 7.25 22.83 4.93
CA PRO A 216 7.17 23.61 6.15
C PRO A 216 8.56 23.91 6.68
N SER A 217 8.93 25.19 6.75
CA SER A 217 10.15 25.60 7.44
C SER A 217 10.02 25.19 8.90
N ARG A 218 11.02 24.48 9.42
CA ARG A 218 11.08 24.02 10.82
C ARG A 218 10.86 25.13 11.86
N ASN A 219 10.98 26.39 11.45
CA ASN A 219 10.84 27.56 12.32
C ASN A 219 9.38 27.88 12.70
N ASP A 220 8.38 27.29 12.05
CA ASP A 220 6.96 27.65 12.27
C ASP A 220 6.25 26.81 13.35
N GLN A 221 6.93 25.85 14.00
CA GLN A 221 6.34 24.99 15.04
C GLN A 221 6.66 25.38 16.50
N ALA A 222 7.21 26.57 16.73
CA ALA A 222 7.68 27.01 18.05
C ALA A 222 6.77 28.05 18.76
N GLN A 223 5.51 28.20 18.36
CA GLN A 223 4.52 29.08 19.01
C GLN A 223 3.35 28.29 19.60
#